data_AF-A0A377K775-F1
#
_entry.id   AF-A0A377K775-F1
#
_cell.length_a   1.000
_cell.length_b   1.000
_cell.length_c   1.000
_cell.angle_alpha   90.00
_cell.angle_beta   90.00
_cell.angle_gamma   90.00
#
_symmetry.space_group_name_H-M   'P 1'
#
loop_
_entity.id
_entity.type
_entity.pdbx_description
1 polymer ?
#
loop_
_entity_poly.entity_id
_entity_poly.type
_entity_poly.pdbx_seq_one_letter_code
_entity_poly.pdbx_strand_id
1 'polypeptide(L)'
;MIVVSECYWTAAAKHADIVLPITTSFERNDLTMTGDYSNQHIVPMKQAVAAQFEARNDFDVFADLAELLKPGGKEIYTEGKDEMAWLKFFYDAAQKGARAQRVTMPMFNAFWQQNKLIEMRRSEKNEQYIRYGDFRADPVKKCAGYAKRQN
;
A
#
# COMPACT_ATOMS: atom_id res chain seq x y z
N MET A 1 -1.61 -28.03 -6.60
CA MET A 1 -1.58 -26.84 -7.48
C MET A 1 -1.12 -25.65 -6.69
N ILE A 2 -0.05 -24.99 -7.13
CA ILE A 2 0.59 -23.81 -6.57
C ILE A 2 0.57 -22.72 -7.64
N VAL A 3 -0.01 -21.56 -7.32
CA VAL A 3 -0.06 -20.40 -8.21
C VAL A 3 0.73 -19.27 -7.57
N VAL A 4 1.63 -18.65 -8.33
CA VAL A 4 2.45 -17.52 -7.85
C VAL A 4 2.20 -16.31 -8.75
N SER A 5 1.99 -15.16 -8.10
CA SER A 5 1.74 -13.88 -8.74
C SER A 5 2.90 -12.95 -8.38
N GLU A 6 3.81 -12.69 -9.31
CA GLU A 6 5.01 -11.89 -9.03
C GLU A 6 5.62 -11.25 -10.29
N CYS A 7 6.50 -10.29 -10.09
CA CYS A 7 7.20 -9.55 -11.14
C CYS A 7 8.56 -10.14 -11.54
N TYR A 8 9.08 -11.14 -10.79
CA TYR A 8 10.42 -11.68 -10.99
C TYR A 8 10.42 -13.22 -11.02
N TRP A 9 11.45 -13.82 -11.63
CA TRP A 9 11.63 -15.28 -11.62
C TRP A 9 12.33 -15.76 -10.33
N THR A 10 11.67 -15.57 -9.18
CA THR A 10 12.22 -16.01 -7.90
C THR A 10 12.22 -17.54 -7.75
N ALA A 11 12.86 -18.05 -6.70
CA ALA A 11 12.83 -19.48 -6.39
C ALA A 11 11.41 -20.00 -6.17
N ALA A 12 10.48 -19.16 -5.68
CA ALA A 12 9.09 -19.54 -5.51
C ALA A 12 8.39 -19.74 -6.87
N ALA A 13 8.48 -18.77 -7.80
CA ALA A 13 7.99 -18.94 -9.18
C ALA A 13 8.56 -20.18 -9.87
N LYS A 14 9.85 -20.49 -9.65
CA LYS A 14 10.50 -21.67 -10.25
C LYS A 14 9.85 -23.00 -9.90
N HIS A 15 9.19 -23.06 -8.75
CA HIS A 15 8.54 -24.27 -8.25
C HIS A 15 7.01 -24.18 -8.28
N ALA A 16 6.45 -23.16 -8.95
CA ALA A 16 5.01 -23.00 -9.11
C ALA A 16 4.47 -23.83 -10.28
N ASP A 17 3.21 -24.28 -10.18
CA ASP A 17 2.51 -24.91 -11.31
C ASP A 17 2.06 -23.84 -12.33
N ILE A 18 1.69 -22.63 -11.85
CA ILE A 18 1.26 -21.49 -12.67
C ILE A 18 1.92 -20.22 -12.13
N VAL A 19 2.47 -19.39 -13.04
CA VAL A 19 3.01 -18.06 -12.72
C VAL A 19 2.21 -16.99 -13.46
N LEU A 20 1.71 -16.00 -12.73
CA LEU A 20 1.04 -14.81 -13.26
C LEU A 20 2.02 -13.63 -13.25
N PRO A 21 2.40 -13.08 -14.43
CA PRO A 21 3.33 -11.96 -14.49
C PRO A 21 2.64 -10.66 -14.06
N ILE A 22 3.13 -10.05 -12.98
CA ILE A 22 2.58 -8.81 -12.42
C ILE A 22 3.54 -7.64 -12.61
N THR A 23 2.98 -6.44 -12.78
CA THR A 23 3.73 -5.18 -12.82
C THR A 23 4.42 -4.84 -11.49
N THR A 24 5.59 -4.24 -11.57
CA THR A 24 6.24 -3.51 -10.47
C THR A 24 5.50 -2.21 -10.13
N SER A 25 5.84 -1.60 -9.00
CA SER A 25 5.30 -0.30 -8.60
C SER A 25 5.65 0.85 -9.55
N PHE A 26 6.67 0.70 -10.41
CA PHE A 26 7.05 1.74 -11.39
C PHE A 26 6.18 1.71 -12.65
N GLU A 27 5.45 0.61 -12.86
CA GLU A 27 4.63 0.36 -14.06
C GLU A 27 3.16 0.69 -13.86
N ARG A 28 2.78 1.26 -12.70
CA ARG A 28 1.40 1.61 -12.34
C ARG A 28 1.32 2.87 -11.47
N ASN A 29 0.12 3.36 -11.23
CA ASN A 29 -0.08 4.48 -10.29
C ASN A 29 -0.41 3.96 -8.89
N ASP A 30 0.16 4.63 -7.89
CA ASP A 30 -0.08 4.32 -6.49
C ASP A 30 0.03 5.60 -5.63
N LEU A 31 -0.31 5.47 -4.35
CA LEU A 31 -0.12 6.48 -3.33
C LEU A 31 0.27 5.78 -2.03
N THR A 32 1.38 6.22 -1.44
CA THR A 32 1.87 5.63 -0.20
C THR A 32 2.07 6.67 0.89
N MET A 33 2.06 6.20 2.13
CA MET A 33 2.47 6.98 3.29
C MET A 33 3.89 6.56 3.68
N THR A 34 4.77 7.51 3.96
CA THR A 34 6.16 7.24 4.34
C THR A 34 6.47 7.70 5.76
N GLY A 35 7.43 7.02 6.37
CA GLY A 35 7.78 7.19 7.78
C GLY A 35 6.90 6.30 8.64
N ASP A 36 7.18 4.98 8.66
CA ASP A 36 6.38 3.93 9.29
C ASP A 36 5.89 4.20 10.72
N TYR A 37 6.58 5.08 11.44
CA TYR A 37 6.27 5.48 12.82
C TYR A 37 5.91 6.96 12.97
N SER A 38 6.31 7.79 12.01
CA SER A 38 6.11 9.23 12.04
C SER A 38 4.91 9.67 11.21
N ASN A 39 4.44 8.83 10.28
CA ASN A 39 3.46 9.14 9.22
C ASN A 39 3.77 10.47 8.55
N GLN A 40 5.05 10.69 8.24
CA GLN A 40 5.56 12.01 7.93
C GLN A 40 5.19 12.49 6.54
N HIS A 41 4.99 11.59 5.56
CA HIS A 41 4.62 12.06 4.23
C HIS A 41 3.56 11.22 3.54
N ILE A 42 2.78 11.88 2.68
CA ILE A 42 1.98 11.23 1.64
C ILE A 42 2.67 11.47 0.30
N VAL A 43 2.96 10.40 -0.43
CA VAL A 43 3.77 10.43 -1.65
C VAL A 43 2.94 9.93 -2.83
N PRO A 44 2.79 10.73 -3.90
CA PRO A 44 2.21 10.24 -5.15
C PRO A 44 3.25 9.37 -5.86
N MET A 45 2.88 8.15 -6.21
CA MET A 45 3.72 7.23 -6.98
C MET A 45 3.11 7.09 -8.38
N LYS A 46 3.46 8.01 -9.28
CA LYS A 46 2.97 7.93 -10.66
C LYS A 46 3.68 6.82 -11.42
N GLN A 47 2.96 6.24 -12.37
CA GLN A 47 3.54 5.35 -13.37
C GLN A 47 4.72 6.03 -14.07
N ALA A 48 5.90 5.43 -13.94
CA ALA A 48 7.14 5.94 -14.51
C ALA A 48 7.39 5.35 -15.91
N VAL A 49 7.03 4.09 -16.12
CA VAL A 49 7.15 3.37 -17.40
C VAL A 49 5.88 2.58 -17.68
N ALA A 50 5.61 2.25 -18.95
CA ALA A 50 4.52 1.35 -19.29
C ALA A 50 4.80 -0.07 -18.78
N ALA A 51 3.75 -0.87 -18.56
CA ALA A 51 3.89 -2.29 -18.24
C ALA A 51 4.73 -3.01 -19.30
N GLN A 52 5.70 -3.79 -18.86
CA GLN A 52 6.61 -4.50 -19.75
C GLN A 52 6.06 -5.88 -20.15
N PHE A 53 6.25 -6.25 -21.42
CA PHE A 53 5.85 -7.55 -21.99
C PHE A 53 4.36 -7.84 -21.76
N GLU A 54 4.04 -8.98 -21.14
CA GLU A 54 2.68 -9.42 -20.81
C GLU A 54 2.34 -9.18 -19.34
N ALA A 55 3.16 -8.42 -18.60
CA ALA A 55 2.88 -8.11 -17.20
C ALA A 55 1.62 -7.25 -17.08
N ARG A 56 0.78 -7.58 -16.09
CA ARG A 56 -0.48 -6.88 -15.83
C ARG A 56 -0.54 -6.38 -14.39
N ASN A 57 -1.30 -5.31 -14.15
CA ASN A 57 -1.54 -4.84 -12.79
C ASN A 57 -2.33 -5.92 -12.03
N ASP A 58 -1.90 -6.27 -10.81
CA ASP A 58 -2.57 -7.31 -10.02
C ASP A 58 -4.03 -6.98 -9.75
N PHE A 59 -4.37 -5.70 -9.55
CA PHE A 59 -5.76 -5.26 -9.41
C PHE A 59 -6.63 -5.71 -10.59
N ASP A 60 -6.15 -5.54 -11.82
CA ASP A 60 -6.90 -5.93 -13.03
C ASP A 60 -6.97 -7.45 -13.18
N VAL A 61 -5.87 -8.15 -12.88
CA VAL A 61 -5.82 -9.62 -12.94
C VAL A 61 -6.83 -10.23 -11.97
N PHE A 62 -6.87 -9.76 -10.73
CA PHE A 62 -7.82 -10.27 -9.73
C PHE A 62 -9.26 -9.84 -10.01
N ALA A 63 -9.48 -8.67 -10.59
CA ALA A 63 -10.79 -8.25 -11.05
C ALA A 63 -11.34 -9.17 -12.16
N ASP A 64 -10.49 -9.56 -13.12
CA ASP A 64 -10.86 -10.50 -14.17
C ASP A 64 -11.06 -11.92 -13.63
N LEU A 65 -10.21 -12.37 -12.70
CA LEU A 65 -10.40 -13.66 -12.01
C LEU A 65 -11.72 -13.70 -11.23
N ALA A 66 -12.12 -12.59 -10.61
CA ALA A 66 -13.40 -12.50 -9.91
C ALA A 66 -14.58 -12.67 -10.89
N GLU A 67 -14.51 -12.10 -12.09
CA GLU A 67 -15.52 -12.30 -13.15
C GLU A 67 -15.60 -13.76 -13.60
N LEU A 68 -14.44 -14.40 -13.78
CA LEU A 68 -14.37 -15.81 -14.17
C LEU A 68 -14.93 -16.74 -13.08
N LEU A 69 -14.75 -16.38 -11.81
CA LEU A 69 -15.30 -17.14 -10.69
C LEU A 69 -16.83 -17.04 -10.64
N LYS A 70 -17.38 -15.86 -10.92
CA LYS A 70 -18.82 -15.59 -10.90
C LYS A 70 -19.16 -14.43 -11.82
N PRO A 71 -20.17 -14.57 -12.71
CA PRO A 71 -20.66 -13.45 -13.51
C PRO A 71 -21.02 -12.24 -12.64
N GLY A 72 -20.48 -11.07 -12.98
CA GLY A 72 -20.58 -9.83 -12.20
C GLY A 72 -19.59 -9.71 -11.04
N GLY A 73 -18.67 -10.66 -10.87
CA GLY A 73 -17.65 -10.66 -9.83
C GLY A 73 -16.66 -9.50 -9.96
N LYS A 74 -16.38 -9.03 -11.18
CA LYS A 74 -15.51 -7.87 -11.42
C LYS A 74 -16.06 -6.60 -10.79
N GLU A 75 -17.35 -6.35 -10.96
CA GLU A 75 -18.01 -5.16 -10.40
C GLU A 75 -17.98 -5.19 -8.86
N ILE A 76 -18.17 -6.38 -8.26
CA ILE A 76 -18.10 -6.56 -6.81
C ILE A 76 -16.67 -6.33 -6.31
N TYR A 77 -15.67 -6.88 -6.98
CA TYR A 77 -14.26 -6.75 -6.58
C TYR A 77 -13.76 -5.30 -6.71
N THR A 78 -14.09 -4.65 -7.82
CA THR A 78 -13.66 -3.27 -8.10
C THR A 78 -14.52 -2.24 -7.37
N GLU A 79 -15.71 -2.62 -6.90
CA GLU A 79 -16.76 -1.73 -6.41
C GLU A 79 -17.07 -0.57 -7.36
N GLY A 80 -17.00 -0.83 -8.68
CA GLY A 80 -17.17 0.16 -9.75
C GLY A 80 -16.09 1.24 -9.79
N LYS A 81 -14.95 1.05 -9.10
CA LYS A 81 -13.84 2.01 -9.04
C LYS A 81 -12.66 1.52 -9.87
N ASP A 82 -12.15 2.41 -10.73
CA ASP A 82 -10.87 2.23 -11.40
C ASP A 82 -9.69 2.60 -10.48
N GLU A 83 -8.46 2.40 -10.97
CA GLU A 83 -7.22 2.70 -10.24
C GLU A 83 -7.24 4.12 -9.64
N MET A 84 -7.57 5.14 -10.45
CA MET A 84 -7.56 6.53 -10.01
C MET A 84 -8.67 6.84 -9.00
N ALA A 85 -9.84 6.21 -9.14
CA ALA A 85 -10.95 6.34 -8.20
C ALA A 85 -10.59 5.73 -6.83
N TRP A 86 -9.89 4.59 -6.80
CA TRP A 86 -9.35 4.01 -5.56
C TRP A 86 -8.32 4.93 -4.90
N LEU A 87 -7.36 5.45 -5.66
CA LEU A 87 -6.36 6.38 -5.12
C LEU A 87 -7.01 7.64 -4.55
N LYS A 88 -8.01 8.19 -5.23
CA LYS A 88 -8.78 9.32 -4.73
C LYS A 88 -9.54 8.96 -3.46
N PHE A 89 -10.17 7.80 -3.39
CA PHE A 89 -10.90 7.34 -2.21
C PHE A 89 -9.99 7.26 -0.97
N PHE A 90 -8.81 6.66 -1.10
CA PHE A 90 -7.83 6.60 -0.01
C PHE A 90 -7.28 7.98 0.36
N TYR A 91 -6.98 8.82 -0.63
CA TYR A 91 -6.54 10.19 -0.38
C TYR A 91 -7.60 11.01 0.37
N ASP A 92 -8.87 10.89 0.01
CA ASP A 92 -9.97 11.60 0.66
C ASP A 92 -10.15 11.13 2.12
N ALA A 93 -9.97 9.83 2.38
CA ALA A 93 -9.96 9.29 3.74
C ALA A 93 -8.79 9.86 4.57
N ALA A 94 -7.59 9.91 4.00
CA ALA A 94 -6.42 10.52 4.63
C ALA A 94 -6.63 12.03 4.89
N GLN A 95 -7.18 12.76 3.91
CA GLN A 95 -7.51 14.18 4.05
C GLN A 95 -8.50 14.43 5.20
N LYS A 96 -9.52 13.58 5.38
CA LYS A 96 -10.44 13.69 6.51
C LYS A 96 -9.72 13.53 7.85
N GLY A 97 -8.81 12.56 7.96
CA GLY A 97 -7.98 12.36 9.16
C GLY A 97 -7.02 13.52 9.43
N ALA A 98 -6.40 14.07 8.38
CA ALA A 98 -5.46 15.20 8.47
C ALA A 98 -6.12 16.48 8.99
N ARG A 99 -7.40 16.73 8.65
CA ARG A 99 -8.17 17.87 9.19
C ARG A 99 -8.25 17.85 10.72
N ALA A 100 -8.40 16.67 11.33
CA ALA A 100 -8.41 16.54 12.80
C ALA A 100 -7.05 16.95 13.42
N GLN A 101 -5.97 16.83 12.66
CA GLN A 101 -4.61 17.17 13.08
C GLN A 101 -4.17 18.57 12.64
N ARG A 102 -5.09 19.37 12.07
CA ARG A 102 -4.82 20.71 11.52
C ARG A 102 -3.74 20.71 10.44
N VAL A 103 -3.63 19.64 9.66
CA VAL A 103 -2.76 19.58 8.47
C VAL A 103 -3.58 19.90 7.23
N THR A 104 -3.13 20.90 6.47
CA THR A 104 -3.78 21.29 5.21
C THR A 104 -3.29 20.40 4.07
N MET A 105 -4.18 19.56 3.55
CA MET A 105 -3.93 18.79 2.34
C MET A 105 -4.70 19.41 1.15
N PRO A 106 -4.08 19.57 -0.02
CA PRO A 106 -4.75 20.07 -1.23
C PRO A 106 -5.82 19.07 -1.73
N MET A 107 -6.61 19.47 -2.72
CA MET A 107 -7.52 18.55 -3.42
C MET A 107 -6.72 17.48 -4.19
N PHE A 108 -7.27 16.27 -4.33
CA PHE A 108 -6.58 15.14 -4.97
C PHE A 108 -5.99 15.51 -6.36
N ASN A 109 -6.76 16.16 -7.22
CA ASN A 109 -6.27 16.56 -8.55
C ASN A 109 -5.06 17.50 -8.48
N ALA A 110 -5.06 18.45 -7.54
CA ALA A 110 -3.95 19.38 -7.36
C ALA A 110 -2.71 18.65 -6.81
N PHE A 111 -2.91 17.79 -5.80
CA PHE A 111 -1.84 16.92 -5.28
C PHE A 111 -1.22 16.05 -6.38
N TRP A 112 -2.07 15.38 -7.16
CA TRP A 112 -1.65 14.49 -8.23
C TRP A 112 -0.92 15.26 -9.32
N GLN A 113 -1.44 16.40 -9.78
CA GLN A 113 -0.77 17.22 -10.79
C GLN A 113 0.57 17.78 -10.31
N GLN A 114 0.65 18.25 -9.07
CA GLN A 114 1.88 18.80 -8.51
C GLN A 114 2.99 17.75 -8.39
N ASN A 115 2.64 16.47 -8.22
CA ASN A 115 3.58 15.36 -8.08
C ASN A 115 4.64 15.62 -6.98
N LYS A 116 4.20 16.21 -5.86
CA LYS A 116 5.03 16.52 -4.70
C LYS A 116 4.50 15.76 -3.49
N LEU A 117 5.42 15.35 -2.62
CA LEU A 117 5.05 14.80 -1.34
C LEU A 117 4.36 15.87 -0.47
N ILE A 118 3.40 15.44 0.35
CA ILE A 118 2.82 16.25 1.41
C ILE A 118 3.56 15.89 2.69
N GLU A 119 4.17 16.86 3.36
CA GLU A 119 4.77 16.65 4.67
C GLU A 119 3.74 16.94 5.78
N MET A 120 3.53 15.96 6.65
CA MET A 120 2.71 16.04 7.84
C MET A 120 3.47 16.76 8.95
N ARG A 121 2.74 17.33 9.91
CA ARG A 121 3.37 18.06 11.01
C ARG A 121 4.25 17.12 11.83
N ARG A 122 5.48 17.56 12.09
CA ARG A 122 6.37 16.87 13.03
C ARG A 122 5.72 16.79 14.41
N SER A 123 5.96 15.66 15.07
CA SER A 123 5.54 15.37 16.43
C SER A 123 6.79 14.99 17.22
N GLU A 124 7.11 15.74 18.28
CA GLU A 124 8.26 15.45 19.15
C GLU A 124 8.20 14.01 19.70
N LYS A 125 6.98 13.53 19.99
CA LYS A 125 6.74 12.14 20.42
C LYS A 125 7.19 11.13 19.36
N ASN A 126 6.98 11.43 18.07
CA ASN A 126 7.38 10.56 16.98
C ASN A 126 8.89 10.64 16.73
N GLU A 127 9.50 11.81 16.94
CA GLU A 127 10.96 11.99 16.82
C GLU A 127 11.73 11.24 17.92
N GLN A 128 11.15 11.11 19.11
CA GLN A 128 11.72 10.38 20.24
C GLN A 128 11.44 8.86 20.19
N TYR A 129 10.72 8.38 19.16
CA TYR A 129 10.40 6.96 19.05
C TYR A 129 11.65 6.14 18.72
N ILE A 130 12.03 5.24 19.62
CA ILE A 130 13.10 4.27 19.41
C ILE A 130 12.47 2.91 19.13
N ARG A 131 12.65 2.39 17.91
CA ARG A 131 12.20 1.03 17.56
C ARG A 131 12.82 0.02 18.52
N TYR A 132 11.98 -0.79 19.16
CA TYR A 132 12.37 -1.74 20.21
C TYR A 132 13.02 -1.10 21.46
N GLY A 133 12.92 0.22 21.68
CA GLY A 133 13.48 0.87 22.88
C GLY A 133 12.91 0.29 24.18
N ASP A 134 11.63 -0.07 24.13
CA ASP A 134 10.92 -0.74 25.20
C ASP A 134 11.43 -2.16 25.49
N PHE A 135 11.67 -2.95 24.45
CA PHE A 135 12.30 -4.27 24.59
C PHE A 135 13.75 -4.14 25.09
N ARG A 136 14.50 -3.14 24.63
CA ARG A 136 15.85 -2.85 25.13
C ARG A 136 15.86 -2.48 26.61
N ALA A 137 14.85 -1.73 27.08
CA ALA A 137 14.76 -1.31 28.47
C ALA A 137 14.40 -2.47 29.42
N ASP A 138 13.50 -3.37 28.99
CA ASP A 138 13.17 -4.58 29.75
C ASP A 138 12.70 -5.70 28.81
N PRO A 139 13.62 -6.59 28.36
CA PRO A 139 13.29 -7.62 27.39
C PRO A 139 12.37 -8.71 27.97
N VAL A 140 12.34 -8.87 29.30
CA VAL A 140 11.51 -9.88 29.98
C VAL A 140 10.07 -9.38 30.11
N LYS A 141 9.86 -8.10 30.44
CA LYS A 141 8.51 -7.53 30.56
C LYS A 141 7.92 -7.08 29.24
N LYS A 142 8.75 -6.61 28.30
CA LYS A 142 8.32 -6.04 27.00
C LYS A 142 8.84 -6.89 25.83
N CYS A 143 8.65 -8.21 25.92
CA CYS A 143 9.13 -9.18 24.94
C CYS A 143 8.60 -8.86 23.52
N ALA A 144 9.50 -8.93 22.53
CA ALA A 144 9.18 -8.73 21.12
C ALA A 144 8.55 -10.01 20.54
N GLY A 145 7.36 -10.37 21.01
CA GLY A 145 6.61 -11.52 20.53
C GLY A 145 5.89 -12.26 21.64
N TYR A 146 4.60 -12.47 21.43
CA TYR A 146 3.66 -13.27 22.23
C TYR A 146 3.16 -12.68 23.55
N ALA A 147 1.82 -12.63 23.63
CA ALA A 147 1.06 -12.34 24.82
C ALA A 147 1.58 -13.18 25.99
N LYS A 148 1.82 -12.51 27.13
CA LYS A 148 1.94 -13.20 28.42
C LYS A 148 0.67 -14.02 28.60
N ARG A 149 0.76 -15.35 28.43
CA ARG A 149 -0.20 -16.26 29.07
C ARG A 149 -0.08 -15.98 30.57
N GLN A 150 -1.11 -15.34 31.12
CA GLN A 150 -1.27 -15.24 32.57
C GLN A 150 -1.51 -16.67 33.08
N ASN A 151 -0.65 -17.13 33.99
CA ASN A 151 -1.01 -18.11 35.00
C ASN A 151 -1.36 -17.35 36.27
#